data_AF-A0AAV4CQ67-F1
#
_entry.id   AF-A0AAV4CQ67-F1
#
_cell.length_a   1.000
_cell.length_b   1.000
_cell.length_c   1.000
_cell.angle_alpha   90.00
_cell.angle_beta   90.00
_cell.angle_gamma   90.00
#
_symmetry.space_group_name_H-M   'P 1'
#
loop_
_entity.id
_entity.type
_entity.pdbx_description
1 polymer ?
#
loop_
_entity_poly.entity_id
_entity_poly.type
_entity_poly.pdbx_seq_one_letter_code
_entity_poly.pdbx_strand_id
1 'polypeptide(L)'
;MYYSLLQRSLTLNEILHTPTLRISFLIRAAYDPLPSNANLMQWTMKDNPTCPLCREKQTIEHILSSCKVALIQGRYTWRHNKVLQELAIAICDAKGLPVQLSHRY
;
A
#
# COMPACT_ATOMS: atom_id res chain seq x y z
N MET A 1 18.97 8.34 -11.56
CA MET A 1 18.71 6.98 -12.10
C MET A 1 17.37 6.51 -11.56
N TYR A 2 16.31 6.76 -12.30
CA TYR A 2 14.95 6.35 -11.97
C TYR A 2 14.86 4.86 -12.32
N TYR A 3 14.91 3.98 -11.32
CA TYR A 3 14.70 2.56 -11.53
C TYR A 3 13.37 2.39 -12.25
N SER A 4 13.38 1.63 -13.35
CA SER A 4 12.19 1.22 -14.08
C SER A 4 11.24 0.53 -13.11
N LEU A 5 10.27 1.29 -12.58
CA LEU A 5 9.06 0.74 -11.97
C LEU A 5 8.54 -0.26 -12.99
N LEU A 6 8.45 -1.54 -12.58
CA LEU A 6 8.02 -2.66 -13.39
C LEU A 6 6.86 -2.21 -14.30
N GLN A 7 7.18 -1.86 -15.55
CA GLN A 7 6.24 -1.14 -16.41
C GLN A 7 5.30 -2.19 -16.99
N ARG A 8 4.33 -2.61 -16.17
CA ARG A 8 3.37 -3.64 -16.55
C ARG A 8 2.45 -3.03 -17.61
N SER A 9 2.71 -3.37 -18.86
CA SER A 9 1.80 -3.06 -19.96
C SER A 9 0.54 -3.91 -19.81
N LEU A 10 -0.63 -3.27 -19.74
CA LEU A 10 -1.93 -3.93 -19.80
C LEU A 10 -2.49 -3.76 -21.21
N THR A 11 -2.82 -4.86 -21.86
CA THR A 11 -3.55 -4.84 -23.14
C THR A 11 -5.01 -4.45 -22.90
N LEU A 12 -5.65 -3.88 -23.93
CA LEU A 12 -7.09 -3.56 -23.85
C LEU A 12 -7.93 -4.81 -23.51
N ASN A 13 -7.55 -5.96 -24.06
CA ASN A 13 -8.22 -7.23 -23.80
C ASN A 13 -8.17 -7.62 -22.32
N GLU A 14 -7.00 -7.48 -21.67
CA GLU A 14 -6.87 -7.71 -20.23
C GLU A 14 -7.72 -6.75 -19.41
N ILE A 15 -7.80 -5.47 -19.80
CA ILE A 15 -8.64 -4.48 -19.11
C ILE A 15 -10.12 -4.87 -19.21
N LEU A 16 -10.59 -5.29 -20.38
CA LEU A 16 -12.01 -5.61 -20.57
C LEU A 16 -12.46 -6.87 -19.82
N HIS A 17 -11.56 -7.84 -19.65
CA HIS A 17 -11.88 -9.12 -19.00
C HIS A 17 -11.44 -9.22 -17.53
N THR A 18 -10.77 -8.20 -17.00
CA THR A 18 -10.36 -8.20 -15.58
C THR A 18 -11.49 -7.65 -14.70
N PRO A 19 -11.78 -8.28 -13.54
CA PRO A 19 -12.73 -7.72 -12.58
C PRO A 19 -12.37 -6.29 -12.17
N THR A 20 -13.36 -5.40 -12.10
CA THR A 20 -13.18 -3.96 -11.83
C THR A 20 -12.34 -3.68 -10.58
N LEU A 21 -12.53 -4.46 -9.52
CA LEU A 21 -11.76 -4.32 -8.27
C LEU A 21 -10.26 -4.57 -8.48
N ARG A 22 -9.91 -5.54 -9.33
CA ARG A 22 -8.51 -5.87 -9.64
C ARG A 22 -7.87 -4.79 -10.51
N ILE A 23 -8.60 -4.23 -11.47
CA ILE A 23 -8.12 -3.09 -12.28
C ILE A 23 -7.91 -1.85 -11.40
N SER A 24 -8.90 -1.52 -10.56
CA SER A 24 -8.82 -0.39 -9.63
C SER A 24 -7.59 -0.51 -8.72
N PHE A 25 -7.35 -1.71 -8.17
CA PHE A 25 -6.14 -1.99 -7.39
C PHE A 25 -4.87 -1.75 -8.20
N LEU A 26 -4.76 -2.30 -9.42
CA LEU A 26 -3.58 -2.15 -10.26
C LEU A 26 -3.26 -0.70 -10.61
N ILE A 27 -4.27 0.08 -11.02
CA ILE A 27 -4.11 1.50 -11.34
C ILE A 27 -3.65 2.26 -10.09
N ARG A 28 -4.26 2.00 -8.94
CA ARG A 28 -3.91 2.67 -7.69
C ARG A 28 -2.51 2.31 -7.19
N ALA A 29 -2.07 1.08 -7.43
CA ALA A 29 -0.72 0.63 -7.07
C ALA A 29 0.36 1.19 -8.02
N ALA A 30 0.04 1.39 -9.30
CA ALA A 30 1.02 1.84 -10.30
C ALA A 30 1.18 3.37 -10.37
N TYR A 31 0.06 4.10 -10.32
CA TYR A 31 0.04 5.56 -10.54
C TYR A 31 -0.12 6.36 -9.26
N ASP A 32 -0.17 5.68 -8.11
CA ASP A 32 -0.15 6.31 -6.81
C ASP A 32 -1.22 7.42 -6.56
N PRO A 33 -2.49 7.27 -7.02
CA PRO A 33 -3.54 8.25 -6.77
C PRO A 33 -4.14 8.09 -5.35
N LEU A 34 -3.42 7.51 -4.38
CA LEU A 34 -3.95 7.37 -3.03
C LEU A 34 -3.93 8.74 -2.32
N PRO A 35 -4.81 8.98 -1.33
CA PRO A 35 -4.90 10.27 -0.65
C PRO A 35 -3.76 10.48 0.36
N SER A 36 -2.52 10.63 -0.11
CA SER A 36 -1.42 11.17 0.69
C SER A 36 -1.57 12.68 0.85
N ASN A 37 -1.01 13.30 1.90
CA ASN A 37 -1.11 14.75 2.04
C ASN A 37 -0.47 15.50 0.85
N ALA A 38 0.55 14.92 0.20
CA ALA A 38 1.08 15.46 -1.05
C ALA A 38 0.02 15.49 -2.17
N ASN A 39 -0.69 14.38 -2.39
CA ASN A 39 -1.73 14.31 -3.42
C ASN A 39 -2.97 15.15 -3.04
N LEU A 40 -3.37 15.15 -1.76
CA LEU A 40 -4.47 15.98 -1.27
C LEU A 40 -4.21 17.47 -1.48
N MET A 41 -2.95 17.91 -1.33
CA MET A 41 -2.56 19.28 -1.66
C MET A 41 -2.67 19.56 -3.15
N GLN A 42 -2.22 18.64 -4.00
CA GLN A 42 -2.38 18.76 -5.46
C GLN A 42 -3.85 18.80 -5.88
N TRP A 43 -4.73 18.10 -5.18
CA TRP A 43 -6.17 18.10 -5.43
C TRP A 43 -6.88 19.28 -4.76
N THR A 44 -6.17 20.23 -4.16
CA THR A 44 -6.75 21.39 -3.46
C THR A 44 -7.65 21.04 -2.27
N MET A 45 -7.48 19.83 -1.72
CA MET A 45 -8.25 19.31 -0.58
C MET A 45 -7.53 19.55 0.76
N LYS A 46 -6.29 20.02 0.73
CA LYS A 46 -5.47 20.29 1.91
C LYS A 46 -4.40 21.35 1.62
N ASP A 47 -4.10 22.21 2.58
CA ASP A 47 -3.16 23.32 2.36
C ASP A 47 -1.68 22.92 2.49
N ASN A 48 -1.39 21.82 3.17
CA ASN A 48 -0.03 21.46 3.56
C ASN A 48 0.25 19.95 3.37
N PRO A 49 1.34 19.56 2.69
CA PRO A 49 1.63 18.17 2.39
C PRO A 49 2.40 17.46 3.51
N THR A 50 2.54 18.06 4.70
CA THR A 50 3.40 17.52 5.77
C THR A 50 2.84 16.26 6.42
N CYS A 51 3.74 15.39 6.86
CA CYS A 51 3.43 14.20 7.64
C CYS A 51 3.08 14.60 9.08
N PRO A 52 1.98 14.09 9.66
CA PRO A 52 1.60 14.42 11.04
C PRO A 52 2.59 13.88 12.08
N LEU A 53 3.39 12.87 11.73
CA LEU A 53 4.33 12.22 12.65
C LEU A 53 5.69 12.92 12.67
N CYS A 54 6.27 13.16 11.50
CA CYS A 54 7.66 13.60 11.38
C CYS A 54 7.83 14.97 10.70
N ARG A 55 6.73 15.61 10.29
CA ARG A 55 6.66 16.93 9.64
C ARG A 55 7.34 17.06 8.27
N GLU A 56 7.98 16.02 7.75
CA GLU A 56 8.48 15.96 6.36
C GLU A 56 7.33 15.90 5.34
N LYS A 57 7.60 16.14 4.05
CA LYS A 57 6.61 15.97 2.98
C LYS A 57 6.10 14.52 2.94
N GLN A 58 4.78 14.35 3.04
CA GLN A 58 4.11 13.06 3.07
C GLN A 58 3.67 12.63 1.67
N THR A 59 4.57 11.94 0.96
CA THR A 59 4.26 11.12 -0.21
C THR A 59 3.77 9.73 0.20
N ILE A 60 3.39 8.89 -0.74
CA ILE A 60 2.97 7.51 -0.43
C ILE A 60 4.19 6.66 -0.08
N GLU A 61 5.32 6.84 -0.77
CA GLU A 61 6.62 6.29 -0.37
C GLU A 61 6.97 6.66 1.09
N HIS A 62 6.71 7.92 1.48
CA HIS A 62 6.89 8.35 2.86
C HIS A 62 6.02 7.56 3.85
N ILE A 63 4.73 7.40 3.54
CA ILE A 63 3.78 6.65 4.39
C ILE A 63 4.17 5.17 4.47
N LEU A 64 4.64 4.57 3.38
CA LEU A 64 4.87 3.13 3.28
C LEU A 64 6.23 2.67 3.78
N SER A 65 7.29 3.48 3.64
CA SER A 65 8.66 3.01 3.95
C SER A 65 9.62 4.06 4.50
N SER A 66 9.37 5.37 4.30
CA SER A 66 10.41 6.40 4.52
C SER A 66 10.16 7.34 5.72
N CYS A 67 9.12 7.11 6.53
CA CYS A 67 8.87 7.91 7.73
C CYS A 67 9.70 7.42 8.92
N LYS A 68 10.71 8.22 9.30
CA LYS A 68 11.61 7.95 10.45
C LYS A 68 10.87 7.65 11.76
N VAL A 69 9.81 8.42 12.05
CA VAL A 69 9.01 8.24 13.28
C VAL A 69 8.18 6.96 13.21
N ALA A 70 7.60 6.64 12.05
CA ALA A 70 6.84 5.41 11.87
C ALA A 70 7.73 4.16 12.01
N LEU A 71 8.97 4.23 11.51
CA LEU A 71 9.98 3.19 11.65
C LEU A 71 10.31 2.94 13.13
N ILE A 72 10.69 3.99 13.87
CA ILE A 72 11.08 3.89 15.29
C ILE A 72 9.92 3.37 16.15
N GLN A 73 8.69 3.78 15.84
CA GLN A 73 7.49 3.30 16.54
C GLN A 73 7.05 1.88 16.14
N GLY A 74 7.76 1.19 15.25
CA GLY A 74 7.42 -0.18 14.83
C GLY A 74 6.15 -0.28 13.97
N ARG A 75 5.64 0.83 13.42
CA ARG A 75 4.38 0.84 12.65
C ARG A 75 4.48 0.01 11.36
N TYR A 76 5.66 -0.03 10.74
CA TYR A 76 5.90 -0.85 9.56
C TYR A 76 5.82 -2.34 9.88
N THR A 77 6.46 -2.76 10.97
CA THR A 77 6.38 -4.14 11.46
C THR A 77 4.94 -4.54 11.71
N TRP A 78 4.17 -3.72 12.44
CA TRP A 78 2.76 -4.00 12.71
C TRP A 78 1.93 -4.13 11.41
N ARG A 79 2.08 -3.18 10.46
CA ARG A 79 1.35 -3.24 9.17
C ARG A 79 1.72 -4.48 8.37
N HIS A 80 3.01 -4.81 8.26
CA HIS A 80 3.47 -5.97 7.51
C HIS A 80 2.99 -7.28 8.14
N ASN A 81 3.13 -7.40 9.46
CA ASN A 81 2.66 -8.56 10.20
C ASN A 81 1.14 -8.74 10.06
N LYS A 82 0.38 -7.63 10.07
CA LYS A 82 -1.06 -7.70 9.83
C LYS A 82 -1.40 -8.21 8.43
N VAL A 83 -0.71 -7.74 7.39
CA VAL A 83 -0.90 -8.25 6.01
C VAL A 83 -0.55 -9.73 5.93
N LEU A 84 0.57 -10.16 6.53
CA LEU A 84 0.98 -11.56 6.57
C LEU A 84 -0.05 -12.42 7.31
N GLN A 85 -0.64 -11.91 8.38
CA GLN A 85 -1.69 -12.56 9.14
C GLN A 85 -2.94 -12.82 8.26
N GLU A 86 -3.44 -11.79 7.57
CA GLU A 86 -4.61 -11.94 6.69
C GLU A 86 -4.34 -12.90 5.52
N LEU A 87 -3.12 -12.87 4.95
CA LEU A 87 -2.72 -13.81 3.90
C LEU A 87 -2.65 -15.24 4.43
N ALA A 88 -2.11 -15.45 5.64
CA ALA A 88 -2.06 -16.76 6.26
C ALA A 88 -3.47 -17.31 6.50
N ILE A 89 -4.40 -16.48 7.01
CA ILE A 89 -5.81 -16.84 7.20
C ILE A 89 -6.42 -17.27 5.87
N ALA A 90 -6.33 -16.44 4.82
CA ALA A 90 -6.91 -16.75 3.51
C ALA A 90 -6.35 -18.05 2.90
N ILE A 91 -5.05 -18.33 3.09
CA ILE A 91 -4.41 -19.57 2.61
C ILE A 91 -4.86 -20.78 3.43
N CYS A 92 -4.96 -20.65 4.75
CA CYS A 92 -5.46 -21.70 5.64
C CYS A 92 -6.90 -22.07 5.29
N ASP A 93 -7.77 -21.07 5.11
CA ASP A 93 -9.16 -21.25 4.72
C ASP A 93 -9.26 -21.96 3.36
N ALA A 94 -8.49 -21.52 2.36
CA ALA A 94 -8.46 -22.13 1.03
C ALA A 94 -7.96 -23.58 1.04
N LYS A 95 -7.13 -23.97 2.03
CA LYS A 95 -6.58 -25.31 2.17
C LYS A 95 -7.32 -26.19 3.20
N GLY A 96 -8.31 -25.64 3.90
CA GLY A 96 -8.98 -26.33 5.01
C GLY A 96 -8.05 -26.65 6.19
N LEU A 97 -6.99 -25.86 6.38
CA LEU A 97 -6.03 -26.04 7.46
C LEU A 97 -6.41 -25.19 8.68
N PRO A 98 -6.16 -25.65 9.91
CA PRO A 98 -6.38 -24.83 11.09
C PRO A 98 -5.45 -23.61 11.08
N VAL A 99 -6.00 -22.43 11.37
CA VAL A 99 -5.22 -21.19 11.46
C VAL A 99 -4.38 -21.21 12.75
N GLN A 100 -3.08 -21.41 12.61
CA GLN A 100 -2.12 -21.33 13.72
C GLN A 100 -1.55 -19.89 13.79
N LEU A 101 -2.30 -18.96 14.39
CA LEU A 101 -1.82 -17.60 14.60
C LEU A 101 -0.80 -17.59 15.74
N SER A 102 0.49 -17.58 15.40
CA SER A 102 1.53 -17.33 16.41
C SER A 102 1.44 -15.88 16.89
N HIS A 103 1.61 -15.65 18.19
CA HIS A 103 1.62 -14.32 18.82
C HIS A 103 2.81 -13.42 18.37
N ARG A 104 3.63 -13.87 17.42
CA ARG A 104 4.83 -13.18 16.92
C ARG A 104 4.57 -12.27 15.70
N TYR A 105 3.32 -12.18 15.26
CA TYR A 105 2.88 -11.18 14.28
C TYR A 105 2.33 -9.96 15.01
#